data_AF-A0A970PWE7-F1
#
_entry.id   AF-A0A970PWE7-F1
#
_cell.length_a   1.000
_cell.length_b   1.000
_cell.length_c   1.000
_cell.angle_alpha   90.00
_cell.angle_beta   90.00
_cell.angle_gamma   90.00
#
_symmetry.space_group_name_H-M   'P 1'
#
loop_
_entity.id
_entity.type
_entity.pdbx_description
1 polymer ?
#
loop_
_entity_poly.entity_id
_entity_poly.type
_entity_poly.pdbx_seq_one_letter_code
_entity_poly.pdbx_strand_id
1 'polypeptide(L)'
;MKNIIKLKAKSILIFFFFLIFPICLKAQAKVDSKSGQATELKNVIIMIVDGLGKNQIELANYYLTGKKEAQNYEEFPFHYFMSTYPAKTLEPNNVNVWSNNYNSKDAWLNFRWTSLAYSCSGAAGTAMATGKKTHNKCVGVDVNKKPLLNLTEFAKSLGKSTGVISNINISEAIPAAFTVHNTNRENFQEIAQSMILDSKLDVLIGAGNPDYSPEAKLVESEERKNYDFIGGKELWEGLLNNESTFKLSKKRDNYTVQDCDGDGTPDPWTLVQTKEDILKYKTGDTPKRLLGIPQVLMTLQQSRNVERSVQYQVTREKQENPFTIPFNENMPTLKDLSEVGINALQKNEKGFFALIHCGSVDWACHLNQAGRMVEEIKDFNETVDFVVDWVNKNSNWMETMLIVTASHETGYLTGPKQNNNSPATNPIVNVKKGELPEFRFNSENHSNQLVPFYCNGEKCNIFSFFADEYDFMRGYYMNNSEIAQAIFLLWGK
;
A
#
# COMPACT_ATOMS: atom_id res chain seq x y z
N MET A 1 -56.92 49.21 -42.52
CA MET A 1 -57.14 50.61 -42.09
C MET A 1 -55.98 50.99 -41.17
N LYS A 2 -54.83 51.47 -41.65
CA LYS A 2 -54.44 52.87 -41.95
C LYS A 2 -54.95 53.91 -40.94
N ASN A 3 -54.01 54.44 -40.14
CA ASN A 3 -53.87 55.81 -39.60
C ASN A 3 -52.48 55.84 -38.89
N ILE A 4 -51.37 56.42 -39.34
CA ILE A 4 -50.98 57.71 -39.97
C ILE A 4 -50.94 58.91 -38.98
N ILE A 5 -49.69 59.20 -38.55
CA ILE A 5 -49.00 60.50 -38.33
C ILE A 5 -49.18 61.25 -36.98
N LYS A 6 -48.07 61.48 -36.25
CA LYS A 6 -47.34 62.78 -36.18
C LYS A 6 -46.00 62.67 -35.42
N LEU A 7 -44.90 62.91 -36.13
CA LEU A 7 -43.61 63.34 -35.58
C LEU A 7 -43.70 64.81 -35.14
N LYS A 8 -43.03 65.16 -34.03
CA LYS A 8 -42.42 66.48 -33.83
C LYS A 8 -41.05 66.31 -33.17
N ALA A 9 -40.02 66.73 -33.90
CA ALA A 9 -38.66 66.90 -33.41
C ALA A 9 -38.57 68.15 -32.52
N LYS A 10 -37.79 68.07 -31.43
CA LYS A 10 -37.15 69.21 -30.78
C LYS A 10 -35.75 68.79 -30.33
N SER A 11 -34.76 69.50 -30.84
CA SER A 11 -33.33 69.44 -30.52
C SER A 11 -33.07 69.82 -29.07
N ILE A 12 -32.12 69.17 -28.37
CA ILE A 12 -31.29 69.75 -27.29
C ILE A 12 -29.97 68.95 -27.18
N LEU A 13 -28.90 69.67 -27.50
CA LEU A 13 -27.55 69.71 -26.90
C LEU A 13 -27.00 68.46 -26.19
N ILE A 14 -25.96 67.87 -26.79
CA ILE A 14 -25.08 66.87 -26.18
C ILE A 14 -24.03 67.60 -25.32
N PHE A 15 -24.03 67.36 -24.01
CA PHE A 15 -22.93 67.70 -23.11
C PHE A 15 -22.21 66.41 -22.70
N PHE A 16 -20.95 66.30 -23.10
CA PHE A 16 -20.02 65.26 -22.65
C PHE A 16 -19.69 65.49 -21.17
N PHE A 17 -20.05 64.54 -20.31
CA PHE A 17 -19.50 64.46 -18.95
C PHE A 17 -18.38 63.41 -18.94
N PHE A 18 -17.15 63.88 -18.76
CA PHE A 18 -16.00 63.06 -18.40
C PHE A 18 -16.24 62.41 -17.04
N LEU A 19 -16.19 61.09 -16.98
CA LEU A 19 -16.00 60.35 -15.73
C LEU A 19 -14.65 59.62 -15.81
N ILE A 20 -13.74 60.14 -15.00
CA ILE A 20 -12.38 59.66 -14.79
C ILE A 20 -12.47 58.29 -14.12
N PHE A 21 -12.11 57.23 -14.85
CA PHE A 21 -11.81 55.93 -14.25
C PHE A 21 -10.36 55.94 -13.73
N PRO A 22 -10.09 55.50 -12.48
CA PRO A 22 -8.73 55.40 -11.99
C PRO A 22 -7.98 54.32 -12.77
N ILE A 23 -6.87 54.72 -13.37
CA ILE A 23 -5.89 53.84 -13.99
C ILE A 23 -5.26 53.00 -12.88
N CYS A 24 -5.77 51.80 -12.65
CA CYS A 24 -5.01 50.76 -11.96
C CYS A 24 -3.90 50.28 -12.92
N LEU A 25 -2.68 50.78 -12.72
CA LEU A 25 -1.46 50.10 -13.14
C LEU A 25 -1.46 48.72 -12.47
N LYS A 26 -1.98 47.69 -13.14
CA LYS A 26 -1.60 46.32 -12.84
C LYS A 26 -0.23 46.12 -13.47
N ALA A 27 0.77 45.92 -12.62
CA ALA A 27 2.06 45.40 -13.03
C ALA A 27 1.81 44.15 -13.89
N GLN A 28 2.12 44.25 -15.17
CA GLN A 28 2.23 43.10 -16.05
C GLN A 28 3.44 42.33 -15.52
N ALA A 29 3.19 41.34 -14.65
CA ALA A 29 4.20 40.36 -14.34
C ALA A 29 4.63 39.77 -15.68
N LYS A 30 5.91 39.95 -16.02
CA LYS A 30 6.56 39.18 -17.08
C LYS A 30 6.24 37.72 -16.76
N VAL A 31 5.40 37.11 -17.60
CA VAL A 31 5.38 35.66 -17.72
C VAL A 31 6.72 35.35 -18.36
N ASP A 32 7.71 35.04 -17.52
CA ASP A 32 8.91 34.37 -17.98
C ASP A 32 8.44 33.04 -18.55
N SER A 33 8.31 32.99 -19.88
CA SER A 33 8.15 31.77 -20.64
C SER A 33 9.48 31.02 -20.62
N LYS A 34 9.87 30.53 -19.44
CA LYS A 34 10.64 29.29 -19.40
C LYS A 34 9.62 28.20 -19.63
N SER A 35 9.63 27.60 -20.81
CA SER A 35 9.06 26.28 -21.05
C SER A 35 9.69 25.34 -20.02
N GLY A 36 9.02 25.17 -18.87
CA GLY A 36 9.45 24.26 -17.83
C GLY A 36 9.41 22.86 -18.43
N GLN A 37 10.58 22.28 -18.65
CA GLN A 37 10.71 20.88 -19.00
C GLN A 37 9.95 20.11 -17.89
N ALA A 38 8.94 19.33 -18.26
CA ALA A 38 8.15 18.58 -17.27
C ALA A 38 9.11 17.75 -16.44
N THR A 39 9.12 17.97 -15.12
CA THR A 39 10.03 17.28 -14.19
C THR A 39 9.80 15.77 -14.32
N GLU A 40 10.86 14.99 -14.48
CA GLU A 40 10.75 13.53 -14.56
C GLU A 40 10.28 12.96 -13.22
N LEU A 41 9.45 11.92 -13.24
CA LEU A 41 9.11 11.16 -12.03
C LEU A 41 10.32 10.30 -11.60
N LYS A 42 11.12 10.81 -10.68
CA LYS A 42 12.33 10.13 -10.20
C LYS A 42 12.00 9.05 -9.18
N ASN A 43 11.22 9.39 -8.16
CA ASN A 43 10.94 8.50 -7.03
C ASN A 43 9.46 8.15 -6.96
N VAL A 44 9.17 6.86 -6.81
CA VAL A 44 7.81 6.35 -6.57
C VAL A 44 7.84 5.54 -5.29
N ILE A 45 7.04 5.97 -4.32
CA ILE A 45 6.87 5.26 -3.06
C ILE A 45 5.38 4.88 -2.96
N ILE A 46 5.11 3.58 -2.91
CA ILE A 46 3.76 3.06 -2.69
C ILE A 46 3.73 2.45 -1.30
N MET A 47 2.85 2.97 -0.46
CA MET A 47 2.60 2.51 0.89
C MET A 47 1.24 1.80 0.93
N ILE A 48 1.26 0.49 1.16
CA ILE A 48 0.06 -0.36 1.15
C ILE A 48 -0.20 -0.88 2.56
N VAL A 49 -1.43 -0.72 3.04
CA VAL A 49 -1.93 -1.40 4.24
C VAL A 49 -2.88 -2.52 3.80
N ASP A 50 -2.51 -3.78 3.99
CA ASP A 50 -3.38 -4.91 3.66
C ASP A 50 -4.62 -4.89 4.58
N GLY A 51 -5.81 -5.10 4.02
CA GLY A 51 -7.07 -5.16 4.78
C GLY A 51 -7.63 -3.83 5.31
N LEU A 52 -7.04 -2.68 4.94
CA LEU A 52 -7.46 -1.36 5.45
C LEU A 52 -8.68 -0.79 4.69
N GLY A 53 -9.73 -0.44 5.44
CA GLY A 53 -10.87 0.35 4.96
C GLY A 53 -10.98 1.72 5.63
N LYS A 54 -11.92 2.56 5.17
CA LYS A 54 -12.12 3.92 5.76
C LYS A 54 -12.52 3.85 7.25
N ASN A 55 -13.28 2.84 7.64
CA ASN A 55 -13.74 2.71 9.03
C ASN A 55 -12.61 2.28 9.96
N GLN A 56 -11.64 1.50 9.48
CA GLN A 56 -10.43 1.13 10.22
C GLN A 56 -9.57 2.38 10.51
N ILE A 57 -9.39 3.24 9.49
CA ILE A 57 -8.73 4.56 9.65
C ILE A 57 -9.47 5.41 10.69
N GLU A 58 -10.79 5.55 10.57
CA GLU A 58 -11.60 6.36 11.48
C GLU A 58 -11.52 5.84 12.93
N LEU A 59 -11.59 4.52 13.12
CA LEU A 59 -11.45 3.90 14.43
C LEU A 59 -10.08 4.20 15.05
N ALA A 60 -9.00 4.00 14.28
CA ALA A 60 -7.64 4.28 14.75
C ALA A 60 -7.44 5.77 15.06
N ASN A 61 -7.95 6.68 14.22
CA ASN A 61 -7.88 8.12 14.43
C ASN A 61 -8.56 8.54 15.73
N TYR A 62 -9.77 8.04 15.99
CA TYR A 62 -10.48 8.32 17.23
C TYR A 62 -9.75 7.79 18.45
N TYR A 63 -9.22 6.57 18.40
CA TYR A 63 -8.46 6.02 19.52
C TYR A 63 -7.19 6.85 19.80
N LEU A 64 -6.37 7.07 18.76
CA LEU A 64 -5.04 7.66 18.88
C LEU A 64 -5.08 9.17 19.16
N THR A 65 -6.05 9.88 18.58
CA THR A 65 -6.06 11.36 18.56
C THR A 65 -7.33 11.96 19.15
N GLY A 66 -8.43 11.20 19.23
CA GLY A 66 -9.76 11.70 19.60
C GLY A 66 -10.47 12.47 18.49
N LYS A 67 -9.91 12.54 17.28
CA LYS A 67 -10.43 13.32 16.14
C LYS A 67 -10.67 12.43 14.92
N LYS A 68 -11.54 12.88 14.01
CA LYS A 68 -11.61 12.35 12.63
C LYS A 68 -10.48 12.99 11.81
N GLU A 69 -10.12 12.34 10.69
CA GLU A 69 -9.23 12.91 9.67
C GLU A 69 -7.94 13.48 10.28
N ALA A 70 -7.21 12.62 11.01
CA ALA A 70 -6.12 13.04 11.88
C ALA A 70 -4.73 12.72 11.32
N GLN A 71 -4.66 12.06 10.15
CA GLN A 71 -3.39 11.67 9.53
C GLN A 71 -3.02 12.61 8.38
N ASN A 72 -1.72 12.88 8.22
CA ASN A 72 -1.22 13.76 7.17
C ASN A 72 -1.61 13.32 5.75
N TYR A 73 -1.70 12.00 5.50
CA TYR A 73 -2.11 11.49 4.20
C TYR A 73 -3.59 11.73 3.88
N GLU A 74 -4.46 11.95 4.88
CA GLU A 74 -5.86 12.30 4.65
C GLU A 74 -6.02 13.73 4.10
N GLU A 75 -4.97 14.57 4.22
CA GLU A 75 -4.89 15.92 3.67
C GLU A 75 -4.17 15.99 2.31
N PHE A 76 -3.76 14.85 1.74
CA PHE A 76 -3.09 14.83 0.43
C PHE A 76 -3.99 15.42 -0.67
N PRO A 77 -3.41 16.13 -1.65
CA PRO A 77 -4.17 16.90 -2.65
C PRO A 77 -5.00 16.02 -3.59
N PHE A 78 -4.64 14.74 -3.73
CA PHE A 78 -5.39 13.77 -4.51
C PHE A 78 -5.89 12.68 -3.59
N HIS A 79 -7.21 12.65 -3.40
CA HIS A 79 -7.89 11.75 -2.48
C HIS A 79 -9.11 11.12 -3.15
N TYR A 80 -9.10 9.80 -3.30
CA TYR A 80 -10.16 9.05 -3.97
C TYR A 80 -10.44 7.76 -3.22
N PHE A 81 -11.31 6.95 -3.80
CA PHE A 81 -11.50 5.57 -3.41
C PHE A 81 -11.07 4.64 -4.55
N MET A 82 -10.88 3.36 -4.24
CA MET A 82 -10.56 2.36 -5.26
C MET A 82 -11.42 1.12 -5.15
N SER A 83 -11.82 0.60 -6.32
CA SER A 83 -12.38 -0.72 -6.46
C SER A 83 -11.27 -1.77 -6.59
N THR A 84 -11.40 -2.87 -5.87
CA THR A 84 -10.32 -3.86 -5.69
C THR A 84 -10.62 -5.23 -6.27
N TYR A 85 -11.85 -5.45 -6.77
CA TYR A 85 -12.33 -6.73 -7.29
C TYR A 85 -11.31 -7.44 -8.21
N PRO A 86 -11.17 -8.77 -8.15
CA PRO A 86 -10.24 -9.50 -9.01
C PRO A 86 -10.88 -9.75 -10.39
N ALA A 87 -10.12 -10.23 -11.38
CA ALA A 87 -10.75 -10.66 -12.64
C ALA A 87 -11.63 -11.91 -12.42
N LYS A 88 -11.21 -12.79 -11.52
CA LYS A 88 -11.91 -14.04 -11.23
C LYS A 88 -11.78 -14.48 -9.78
N THR A 89 -12.89 -14.88 -9.17
CA THR A 89 -12.95 -15.49 -7.84
C THR A 89 -13.29 -16.97 -7.89
N LEU A 90 -12.84 -17.70 -6.88
CA LEU A 90 -13.36 -19.02 -6.52
C LEU A 90 -14.33 -18.80 -5.36
N GLU A 91 -15.63 -18.93 -5.62
CA GLU A 91 -16.67 -18.91 -4.58
C GLU A 91 -16.64 -20.22 -3.75
N PRO A 92 -17.27 -20.27 -2.54
CA PRO A 92 -17.25 -21.43 -1.62
C PRO A 92 -17.66 -22.80 -2.18
N ASN A 93 -18.14 -22.86 -3.43
CA ASN A 93 -18.51 -24.08 -4.15
C ASN A 93 -17.61 -24.39 -5.36
N ASN A 94 -16.39 -23.85 -5.40
CA ASN A 94 -15.47 -23.98 -6.55
C ASN A 94 -16.02 -23.37 -7.85
N VAL A 95 -17.00 -22.47 -7.76
CA VAL A 95 -17.56 -21.77 -8.91
C VAL A 95 -16.70 -20.56 -9.21
N ASN A 96 -16.30 -20.49 -10.46
CA ASN A 96 -15.42 -19.50 -11.03
C ASN A 96 -16.26 -18.30 -11.50
N VAL A 97 -16.30 -17.21 -10.72
CA VAL A 97 -17.09 -16.02 -11.06
C VAL A 97 -16.17 -14.96 -11.65
N TRP A 98 -16.48 -14.52 -12.87
CA TRP A 98 -15.85 -13.33 -13.44
C TRP A 98 -16.40 -12.12 -12.71
N SER A 99 -15.54 -11.39 -12.01
CA SER A 99 -15.93 -10.14 -11.37
C SER A 99 -15.57 -9.01 -12.33
N ASN A 100 -16.59 -8.37 -12.89
CA ASN A 100 -16.42 -7.38 -13.94
C ASN A 100 -16.75 -5.95 -13.48
N ASN A 101 -17.27 -5.74 -12.28
CA ASN A 101 -17.40 -4.40 -11.74
C ASN A 101 -17.72 -4.35 -10.24
N TYR A 102 -17.39 -3.22 -9.62
CA TYR A 102 -18.02 -2.76 -8.39
C TYR A 102 -19.41 -2.15 -8.71
N ASN A 103 -20.43 -2.46 -7.91
CA ASN A 103 -21.75 -1.86 -8.06
C ASN A 103 -22.08 -1.03 -6.82
N SER A 104 -22.05 0.29 -6.97
CA SER A 104 -22.34 1.23 -5.87
C SER A 104 -23.71 0.97 -5.22
N LYS A 105 -24.77 0.77 -6.01
CA LYS A 105 -26.12 0.54 -5.48
C LYS A 105 -26.18 -0.73 -4.62
N ASP A 106 -25.62 -1.83 -5.10
CA ASP A 106 -25.62 -3.10 -4.37
C ASP A 106 -24.72 -3.03 -3.13
N ALA A 107 -23.57 -2.37 -3.20
CA ALA A 107 -22.65 -2.22 -2.08
C ALA A 107 -23.27 -1.58 -0.84
N TRP A 108 -24.26 -0.70 -1.04
CA TRP A 108 -24.88 0.07 0.04
C TRP A 108 -26.31 -0.35 0.37
N LEU A 109 -27.04 -0.99 -0.56
CA LEU A 109 -28.40 -1.49 -0.33
C LEU A 109 -28.45 -2.98 0.02
N ASN A 110 -27.41 -3.75 -0.33
CA ASN A 110 -27.33 -5.17 -0.06
C ASN A 110 -26.09 -5.46 0.78
N PHE A 111 -26.27 -5.51 2.10
CA PHE A 111 -25.19 -5.77 3.04
C PHE A 111 -24.38 -7.04 2.71
N ARG A 112 -25.01 -8.08 2.12
CA ARG A 112 -24.30 -9.31 1.77
C ARG A 112 -23.45 -9.19 0.50
N TRP A 113 -23.76 -8.24 -0.38
CA TRP A 113 -23.09 -8.12 -1.68
C TRP A 113 -21.59 -7.83 -1.52
N THR A 114 -21.23 -6.95 -0.59
CA THR A 114 -19.82 -6.65 -0.31
C THR A 114 -19.06 -7.82 0.29
N SER A 115 -19.74 -8.86 0.80
CA SER A 115 -19.10 -10.08 1.31
C SER A 115 -18.92 -11.17 0.25
N LEU A 116 -19.22 -10.88 -1.03
CA LEU A 116 -19.09 -11.81 -2.15
C LEU A 116 -18.04 -11.33 -3.14
N ALA A 117 -17.42 -12.25 -3.88
CA ALA A 117 -16.48 -11.96 -4.97
C ALA A 117 -15.36 -10.96 -4.63
N TYR A 118 -14.91 -10.91 -3.38
CA TYR A 118 -13.82 -10.03 -2.95
C TYR A 118 -12.45 -10.49 -3.45
N SER A 119 -11.55 -9.54 -3.62
CA SER A 119 -10.17 -9.84 -4.00
C SER A 119 -9.40 -10.39 -2.80
N CYS A 120 -8.49 -11.32 -3.06
CA CYS A 120 -7.42 -11.60 -2.10
C CYS A 120 -6.20 -10.69 -2.35
N SER A 121 -5.27 -10.62 -1.40
CA SER A 121 -4.08 -9.77 -1.50
C SER A 121 -3.23 -10.08 -2.73
N GLY A 122 -3.14 -11.34 -3.19
CA GLY A 122 -2.39 -11.68 -4.42
C GLY A 122 -2.96 -11.03 -5.68
N ALA A 123 -4.28 -11.13 -5.89
CA ALA A 123 -4.92 -10.53 -7.07
C ALA A 123 -4.90 -9.00 -7.01
N ALA A 124 -5.12 -8.43 -5.82
CA ALA A 124 -5.06 -6.98 -5.61
C ALA A 124 -3.64 -6.45 -5.82
N GLY A 125 -2.63 -7.10 -5.22
CA GLY A 125 -1.21 -6.78 -5.42
C GLY A 125 -0.81 -6.87 -6.88
N THR A 126 -1.22 -7.92 -7.59
CA THR A 126 -0.93 -8.07 -9.02
C THR A 126 -1.53 -6.93 -9.83
N ALA A 127 -2.77 -6.54 -9.54
CA ALA A 127 -3.40 -5.40 -10.21
C ALA A 127 -2.60 -4.10 -9.99
N MET A 128 -2.28 -3.79 -8.74
CA MET A 128 -1.53 -2.58 -8.38
C MET A 128 -0.08 -2.59 -8.89
N ALA A 129 0.54 -3.76 -9.03
CA ALA A 129 1.93 -3.90 -9.46
C ALA A 129 2.11 -3.98 -10.98
N THR A 130 1.11 -4.47 -11.72
CA THR A 130 1.25 -4.80 -13.16
C THR A 130 0.27 -4.07 -14.07
N GLY A 131 -0.73 -3.42 -13.47
CA GLY A 131 -1.79 -2.73 -14.19
C GLY A 131 -2.84 -3.65 -14.79
N LYS A 132 -2.84 -4.94 -14.44
CA LYS A 132 -3.82 -5.92 -14.94
C LYS A 132 -4.41 -6.76 -13.83
N LYS A 133 -5.73 -6.92 -13.88
CA LYS A 133 -6.47 -7.83 -12.99
C LYS A 133 -6.15 -9.29 -13.30
N THR A 134 -6.22 -10.13 -12.27
CA THR A 134 -5.96 -11.58 -12.37
C THR A 134 -6.91 -12.39 -11.47
N HIS A 135 -6.71 -13.69 -11.40
CA HIS A 135 -7.45 -14.59 -10.51
C HIS A 135 -7.03 -14.39 -9.07
N ASN A 136 -7.95 -14.61 -8.13
CA ASN A 136 -7.58 -14.82 -6.74
C ASN A 136 -6.49 -15.91 -6.64
N LYS A 137 -5.59 -15.69 -5.68
CA LYS A 137 -4.34 -16.41 -5.41
C LYS A 137 -3.20 -16.16 -6.39
N CYS A 138 -3.41 -15.57 -7.56
CA CYS A 138 -2.28 -15.27 -8.45
C CYS A 138 -1.43 -14.12 -7.96
N VAL A 139 -0.14 -14.17 -8.31
CA VAL A 139 0.88 -13.18 -7.98
C VAL A 139 1.66 -12.87 -9.27
N GLY A 140 1.60 -11.64 -9.77
CA GLY A 140 2.40 -11.20 -10.92
C GLY A 140 2.08 -11.91 -12.26
N VAL A 141 0.94 -12.60 -12.39
CA VAL A 141 0.54 -13.30 -13.63
C VAL A 141 -0.84 -12.88 -14.11
N ASP A 142 -1.07 -12.96 -15.41
CA ASP A 142 -2.36 -12.65 -16.02
C ASP A 142 -3.41 -13.75 -15.83
N VAL A 143 -4.60 -13.55 -16.41
CA VAL A 143 -5.69 -14.54 -16.35
C VAL A 143 -5.38 -15.86 -17.07
N ASN A 144 -4.37 -15.89 -17.93
CA ASN A 144 -3.85 -17.09 -18.60
C ASN A 144 -2.61 -17.66 -17.90
N LYS A 145 -2.31 -17.19 -16.67
CA LYS A 145 -1.16 -17.58 -15.86
C LYS A 145 0.19 -17.26 -16.53
N LYS A 146 0.24 -16.25 -17.39
CA LYS A 146 1.48 -15.75 -18.01
C LYS A 146 2.07 -14.62 -17.17
N PRO A 147 3.40 -14.57 -16.99
CA PRO A 147 4.07 -13.47 -16.30
C PRO A 147 3.69 -12.09 -16.84
N LEU A 148 3.55 -11.13 -15.95
CA LEU A 148 3.25 -9.74 -16.25
C LEU A 148 4.35 -8.84 -15.69
N LEU A 149 4.90 -7.95 -16.54
CA LEU A 149 5.88 -6.96 -16.09
C LEU A 149 5.32 -6.14 -14.93
N ASN A 150 6.00 -6.19 -13.79
CA ASN A 150 5.64 -5.44 -12.60
C ASN A 150 6.44 -4.12 -12.48
N LEU A 151 6.07 -3.27 -11.53
CA LEU A 151 6.67 -1.95 -11.33
C LEU A 151 8.14 -1.99 -10.91
N THR A 152 8.60 -2.99 -10.15
CA THR A 152 10.03 -3.07 -9.77
C THR A 152 10.88 -3.49 -10.97
N GLU A 153 10.41 -4.45 -11.76
CA GLU A 153 11.11 -4.87 -12.99
C GLU A 153 11.23 -3.72 -13.98
N PHE A 154 10.16 -2.93 -14.14
CA PHE A 154 10.19 -1.79 -15.03
C PHE A 154 11.03 -0.62 -14.48
N ALA A 155 10.98 -0.34 -13.17
CA ALA A 155 11.90 0.63 -12.56
C ALA A 155 13.37 0.22 -12.77
N LYS A 156 13.68 -1.08 -12.63
CA LYS A 156 15.02 -1.62 -12.92
C LYS A 156 15.41 -1.48 -14.38
N SER A 157 14.50 -1.66 -15.33
CA SER A 157 14.81 -1.45 -16.75
C SER A 157 15.15 0.02 -17.09
N LEU A 158 14.68 0.96 -16.25
CA LEU A 158 15.04 2.38 -16.31
C LEU A 158 16.34 2.72 -15.55
N GLY A 159 16.99 1.72 -14.94
CA GLY A 159 18.19 1.87 -14.13
C GLY A 159 17.94 2.50 -12.76
N LYS A 160 16.69 2.52 -12.28
CA LYS A 160 16.33 2.98 -10.94
C LYS A 160 16.59 1.88 -9.91
N SER A 161 16.82 2.27 -8.66
CA SER A 161 16.88 1.32 -7.57
C SER A 161 15.48 0.89 -7.14
N THR A 162 15.33 -0.32 -6.60
CA THR A 162 14.03 -0.88 -6.25
C THR A 162 14.08 -1.64 -4.94
N GLY A 163 13.12 -1.39 -4.07
CA GLY A 163 13.04 -2.09 -2.80
C GLY A 163 11.61 -2.44 -2.35
N VAL A 164 11.54 -3.49 -1.55
CA VAL A 164 10.31 -3.98 -0.92
C VAL A 164 10.56 -4.12 0.57
N ILE A 165 9.76 -3.41 1.37
CA ILE A 165 9.81 -3.40 2.84
C ILE A 165 8.46 -3.82 3.38
N SER A 166 8.42 -4.76 4.32
CA SER A 166 7.18 -5.32 4.90
C SER A 166 7.32 -5.57 6.39
N ASN A 167 6.24 -5.38 7.16
CA ASN A 167 6.19 -5.80 8.58
C ASN A 167 5.72 -7.25 8.78
N ILE A 168 5.37 -7.93 7.69
CA ILE A 168 5.09 -9.37 7.67
C ILE A 168 6.12 -10.10 6.82
N ASN A 169 6.04 -11.43 6.76
CA ASN A 169 7.02 -12.24 6.08
C ASN A 169 7.17 -11.87 4.59
N ILE A 170 8.40 -11.96 4.07
CA ILE A 170 8.74 -11.43 2.74
C ILE A 170 8.00 -12.10 1.59
N SER A 171 7.55 -13.35 1.75
CA SER A 171 6.90 -14.13 0.68
C SER A 171 5.38 -13.98 0.64
N GLU A 172 4.85 -13.07 1.45
CA GLU A 172 3.44 -12.71 1.39
C GLU A 172 3.06 -12.01 0.08
N ALA A 173 1.76 -12.07 -0.22
CA ALA A 173 1.32 -11.88 -1.59
C ALA A 173 1.50 -10.46 -2.13
N ILE A 174 1.43 -9.42 -1.28
CA ILE A 174 1.68 -8.04 -1.72
C ILE A 174 3.17 -7.85 -2.04
N PRO A 175 4.14 -8.09 -1.12
CA PRO A 175 5.56 -8.09 -1.45
C PRO A 175 5.90 -8.92 -2.70
N ALA A 176 5.35 -10.13 -2.79
CA ALA A 176 5.59 -11.03 -3.90
C ALA A 176 5.04 -10.49 -5.23
N ALA A 177 3.86 -9.85 -5.26
CA ALA A 177 3.25 -9.36 -6.50
C ALA A 177 4.03 -8.22 -7.15
N PHE A 178 4.80 -7.47 -6.36
CA PHE A 178 5.71 -6.44 -6.84
C PHE A 178 7.08 -6.99 -7.22
N THR A 179 7.35 -8.29 -7.01
CA THR A 179 8.72 -8.84 -7.14
C THR A 179 8.82 -10.02 -8.10
N VAL A 180 7.85 -10.95 -8.07
CA VAL A 180 7.93 -12.25 -8.76
C VAL A 180 6.59 -12.63 -9.41
N HIS A 181 6.61 -13.73 -10.16
CA HIS A 181 5.44 -14.29 -10.82
C HIS A 181 5.17 -15.70 -10.32
N ASN A 182 4.02 -15.93 -9.68
CA ASN A 182 3.58 -17.25 -9.26
C ASN A 182 2.07 -17.41 -9.48
N THR A 183 1.66 -18.63 -9.84
CA THR A 183 0.25 -18.94 -10.09
C THR A 183 -0.57 -19.10 -8.81
N ASN A 184 0.09 -19.30 -7.66
CA ASN A 184 -0.54 -19.41 -6.34
C ASN A 184 0.32 -18.74 -5.25
N ARG A 185 -0.27 -17.78 -4.52
CA ARG A 185 0.33 -17.06 -3.38
C ARG A 185 0.71 -17.97 -2.22
N GLU A 186 0.15 -19.17 -2.14
CA GLU A 186 0.44 -20.15 -1.10
C GLU A 186 1.77 -20.89 -1.34
N ASN A 187 2.41 -20.70 -2.51
CA ASN A 187 3.71 -21.30 -2.81
C ASN A 187 4.86 -20.52 -2.13
N PHE A 188 4.78 -20.29 -0.81
CA PHE A 188 5.70 -19.43 -0.04
C PHE A 188 7.17 -19.75 -0.29
N GLN A 189 7.55 -21.03 -0.23
CA GLN A 189 8.93 -21.45 -0.46
C GLN A 189 9.43 -21.08 -1.87
N GLU A 190 8.62 -21.32 -2.90
CA GLU A 190 8.98 -21.00 -4.28
C GLU A 190 9.05 -19.47 -4.50
N ILE A 191 8.09 -18.74 -3.92
CA ILE A 191 8.03 -17.28 -3.99
C ILE A 191 9.27 -16.67 -3.33
N ALA A 192 9.58 -17.06 -2.08
CA ALA A 192 10.76 -16.58 -1.37
C ALA A 192 12.06 -16.90 -2.13
N GLN A 193 12.18 -18.12 -2.68
CA GLN A 193 13.31 -18.47 -3.55
C GLN A 193 13.44 -17.51 -4.73
N SER A 194 12.37 -17.26 -5.47
CA SER A 194 12.43 -16.35 -6.62
C SER A 194 12.66 -14.90 -6.22
N MET A 195 12.14 -14.45 -5.08
CA MET A 195 12.40 -13.10 -4.58
C MET A 195 13.88 -12.90 -4.25
N ILE A 196 14.55 -13.91 -3.70
CA ILE A 196 15.95 -13.85 -3.31
C ILE A 196 16.89 -14.10 -4.50
N LEU A 197 16.56 -15.06 -5.38
CA LEU A 197 17.46 -15.54 -6.43
C LEU A 197 17.23 -14.87 -7.79
N ASP A 198 15.97 -14.61 -8.15
CA ASP A 198 15.57 -14.19 -9.50
C ASP A 198 15.29 -12.68 -9.59
N SER A 199 14.98 -12.03 -8.47
CA SER A 199 14.70 -10.58 -8.47
C SER A 199 15.97 -9.74 -8.57
N LYS A 200 15.82 -8.54 -9.16
CA LYS A 200 16.87 -7.52 -9.21
C LYS A 200 16.74 -6.46 -8.11
N LEU A 201 16.00 -6.74 -7.03
CA LEU A 201 15.82 -5.81 -5.93
C LEU A 201 17.15 -5.44 -5.25
N ASP A 202 17.33 -4.17 -4.90
CA ASP A 202 18.44 -3.69 -4.08
C ASP A 202 18.15 -3.89 -2.58
N VAL A 203 16.87 -3.82 -2.21
CA VAL A 203 16.42 -3.92 -0.82
C VAL A 203 15.25 -4.89 -0.73
N LEU A 204 15.36 -5.88 0.15
CA LEU A 204 14.26 -6.74 0.55
C LEU A 204 14.28 -6.86 2.08
N ILE A 205 13.26 -6.33 2.75
CA ILE A 205 13.20 -6.31 4.21
C ILE A 205 11.82 -6.79 4.66
N GLY A 206 11.79 -7.79 5.55
CA GLY A 206 10.55 -8.28 6.17
C GLY A 206 10.79 -9.49 7.05
N ALA A 207 9.73 -9.98 7.70
CA ALA A 207 9.84 -11.16 8.57
C ALA A 207 10.09 -12.45 7.75
N GLY A 208 10.10 -13.60 8.41
CA GLY A 208 10.30 -14.90 7.77
C GLY A 208 11.47 -15.69 8.35
N ASN A 209 12.03 -15.25 9.49
CA ASN A 209 13.19 -15.88 10.09
C ASN A 209 12.81 -17.27 10.66
N PRO A 210 13.35 -18.38 10.11
CA PRO A 210 12.97 -19.72 10.52
C PRO A 210 13.46 -20.09 11.91
N ASP A 211 14.48 -19.39 12.42
CA ASP A 211 15.09 -19.66 13.71
C ASP A 211 14.29 -19.08 14.89
N TYR A 212 13.22 -18.32 14.62
CA TYR A 212 12.42 -17.65 15.65
C TYR A 212 10.94 -18.04 15.57
N SER A 213 10.21 -17.88 16.67
CA SER A 213 8.75 -18.03 16.74
C SER A 213 8.04 -16.70 16.38
N PRO A 214 6.71 -16.69 16.25
CA PRO A 214 5.93 -15.44 16.14
C PRO A 214 6.11 -14.46 17.31
N GLU A 215 6.47 -14.96 18.50
CA GLU A 215 6.82 -14.16 19.67
C GLU A 215 8.30 -13.74 19.72
N ALA A 216 9.02 -13.84 18.60
CA ALA A 216 10.44 -13.51 18.49
C ALA A 216 11.34 -14.28 19.47
N LYS A 217 10.99 -15.53 19.79
CA LYS A 217 11.79 -16.43 20.63
C LYS A 217 12.55 -17.44 19.80
N LEU A 218 13.80 -17.72 20.15
CA LEU A 218 14.64 -18.71 19.46
C LEU A 218 13.99 -20.11 19.49
N VAL A 219 13.99 -20.78 18.35
CA VAL A 219 13.47 -22.14 18.16
C VAL A 219 14.66 -23.10 18.08
N GLU A 220 14.95 -23.76 19.20
CA GLU A 220 16.07 -24.71 19.33
C GLU A 220 15.88 -26.00 18.51
N SER A 221 14.64 -26.43 18.33
CA SER A 221 14.32 -27.71 17.67
C SER A 221 14.21 -27.49 16.17
N GLU A 222 15.13 -28.11 15.42
CA GLU A 222 15.17 -28.06 13.97
C GLU A 222 13.85 -28.50 13.31
N GLU A 223 13.15 -29.48 13.90
CA GLU A 223 11.85 -29.98 13.41
C GLU A 223 10.72 -28.95 13.53
N ARG A 224 10.87 -27.93 14.38
CA ARG A 224 9.88 -26.87 14.59
C ARG A 224 10.16 -25.61 13.76
N LYS A 225 11.30 -25.53 13.07
CA LYS A 225 11.63 -24.39 12.23
C LYS A 225 10.84 -24.44 10.93
N ASN A 226 10.33 -23.28 10.51
CA ASN A 226 9.61 -23.16 9.26
C ASN A 226 10.42 -22.31 8.26
N TYR A 227 10.94 -22.97 7.23
CA TYR A 227 11.78 -22.38 6.21
C TYR A 227 11.00 -21.86 4.99
N ASP A 228 9.69 -22.06 4.93
CA ASP A 228 8.90 -21.74 3.74
C ASP A 228 8.95 -20.24 3.42
N PHE A 229 8.97 -19.38 4.45
CA PHE A 229 8.96 -17.93 4.25
C PHE A 229 10.29 -17.35 3.77
N ILE A 230 11.36 -18.15 3.79
CA ILE A 230 12.72 -17.74 3.37
C ILE A 230 13.29 -18.65 2.27
N GLY A 231 12.43 -19.44 1.64
CA GLY A 231 12.78 -20.21 0.44
C GLY A 231 13.45 -21.55 0.70
N GLY A 232 13.39 -22.05 1.93
CA GLY A 232 13.89 -23.38 2.30
C GLY A 232 15.21 -23.35 3.04
N LYS A 233 15.52 -24.49 3.66
CA LYS A 233 16.67 -24.66 4.54
C LYS A 233 18.00 -24.40 3.83
N GLU A 234 18.18 -24.97 2.63
CA GLU A 234 19.45 -24.81 1.90
C GLU A 234 19.71 -23.36 1.50
N LEU A 235 18.65 -22.61 1.16
CA LEU A 235 18.76 -21.18 0.86
C LEU A 235 19.10 -20.38 2.12
N TRP A 236 18.44 -20.67 3.25
CA TRP A 236 18.72 -20.01 4.53
C TRP A 236 20.16 -20.23 4.99
N GLU A 237 20.64 -21.47 4.98
CA GLU A 237 22.01 -21.81 5.36
C GLU A 237 23.04 -21.12 4.46
N GLY A 238 22.81 -21.07 3.15
CA GLY A 238 23.68 -20.34 2.22
C GLY A 238 23.69 -18.83 2.47
N LEU A 239 22.54 -18.23 2.82
CA LEU A 239 22.45 -16.80 3.16
C LEU A 239 23.25 -16.48 4.44
N LEU A 240 23.18 -17.34 5.45
CA LEU A 240 23.99 -17.21 6.67
C LEU A 240 25.50 -17.30 6.37
N ASN A 241 25.89 -18.04 5.34
CA ASN A 241 27.27 -18.18 4.87
C ASN A 241 27.69 -17.11 3.85
N ASN A 242 26.84 -16.12 3.56
CA ASN A 242 27.09 -15.07 2.57
C ASN A 242 27.39 -15.64 1.16
N GLU A 243 26.72 -16.73 0.79
CA GLU A 243 26.85 -17.35 -0.53
C GLU A 243 26.15 -16.51 -1.61
N SER A 244 26.72 -16.52 -2.82
CA SER A 244 26.11 -15.95 -4.02
C SER A 244 25.52 -17.01 -4.96
N THR A 245 25.85 -18.29 -4.73
CA THR A 245 25.42 -19.42 -5.55
C THR A 245 24.96 -20.56 -4.67
N PHE A 246 23.74 -21.02 -4.90
CA PHE A 246 23.01 -21.93 -4.03
C PHE A 246 22.72 -23.25 -4.74
N LYS A 247 22.90 -24.37 -4.01
CA LYS A 247 22.54 -25.71 -4.49
C LYS A 247 21.26 -26.18 -3.82
N LEU A 248 20.14 -26.06 -4.52
CA LEU A 248 18.83 -26.43 -3.98
C LEU A 248 18.49 -27.88 -4.36
N SER A 249 18.30 -28.75 -3.37
CA SER A 249 18.13 -30.20 -3.55
C SER A 249 17.01 -30.62 -4.52
N LYS A 250 15.94 -29.82 -4.63
CA LYS A 250 14.80 -30.04 -5.52
C LYS A 250 15.02 -29.56 -6.96
N LYS A 251 16.17 -28.95 -7.26
CA LYS A 251 16.49 -28.38 -8.58
C LYS A 251 17.82 -28.94 -9.08
N ARG A 252 17.96 -29.11 -10.41
CA ARG A 252 19.14 -29.76 -11.02
C ARG A 252 20.36 -28.85 -11.08
N ASP A 253 20.13 -27.55 -11.21
CA ASP A 253 21.17 -26.56 -11.47
C ASP A 253 21.50 -25.76 -10.21
N ASN A 254 22.69 -25.16 -10.19
CA ASN A 254 23.04 -24.16 -9.20
C ASN A 254 22.31 -22.85 -9.53
N TYR A 255 21.85 -22.14 -8.51
CA TYR A 255 21.18 -20.86 -8.65
C TYR A 255 22.08 -19.75 -8.15
N THR A 256 22.50 -18.89 -9.06
CA THR A 256 23.29 -17.71 -8.73
C THR A 256 22.37 -16.49 -8.69
N VAL A 257 22.54 -15.66 -7.68
CA VAL A 257 21.79 -14.40 -7.56
C VAL A 257 22.01 -13.50 -8.76
N GLN A 258 21.03 -12.65 -9.06
CA GLN A 258 21.12 -11.71 -10.18
C GLN A 258 22.27 -10.70 -10.04
N ASP A 259 22.86 -10.38 -11.18
CA ASP A 259 23.61 -9.14 -11.42
C ASP A 259 22.60 -7.99 -11.58
N CYS A 260 22.54 -7.13 -10.56
CA CYS A 260 21.50 -6.13 -10.40
C CYS A 260 21.84 -4.78 -11.05
N ASP A 261 23.13 -4.51 -11.31
CA ASP A 261 23.60 -3.28 -11.98
C ASP A 261 24.20 -3.52 -13.38
N GLY A 262 24.35 -4.77 -13.80
CA GLY A 262 24.80 -5.15 -15.13
C GLY A 262 26.31 -5.12 -15.29
N ASP A 263 27.09 -5.21 -14.20
CA ASP A 263 28.55 -5.19 -14.23
C ASP A 263 29.18 -6.56 -14.63
N GLY A 264 28.35 -7.59 -14.82
CA GLY A 264 28.74 -8.95 -15.16
C GLY A 264 29.01 -9.84 -13.94
N THR A 265 28.85 -9.32 -12.72
CA THR A 265 29.12 -10.01 -11.45
C THR A 265 27.82 -10.22 -10.66
N PRO A 266 27.55 -11.43 -10.17
CA PRO A 266 26.43 -11.67 -9.26
C PRO A 266 26.51 -10.82 -7.99
N ASP A 267 25.37 -10.26 -7.58
CA ASP A 267 25.30 -9.42 -6.39
C ASP A 267 24.73 -10.19 -5.18
N PRO A 268 25.59 -10.66 -4.26
CA PRO A 268 25.13 -11.33 -3.05
C PRO A 268 24.37 -10.39 -2.13
N TRP A 269 23.41 -10.96 -1.40
CA TRP A 269 22.69 -10.26 -0.36
C TRP A 269 23.56 -10.07 0.88
N THR A 270 23.60 -8.85 1.43
CA THR A 270 24.05 -8.65 2.80
C THR A 270 22.87 -8.92 3.74
N LEU A 271 22.91 -10.07 4.43
CA LEU A 271 21.88 -10.44 5.41
C LEU A 271 22.08 -9.70 6.73
N VAL A 272 21.03 -9.06 7.24
CA VAL A 272 20.95 -8.49 8.60
C VAL A 272 19.71 -8.96 9.31
N GLN A 273 19.82 -9.22 10.62
CA GLN A 273 18.75 -9.87 11.39
C GLN A 273 18.44 -9.18 12.72
N THR A 274 19.46 -8.81 13.49
CA THR A 274 19.23 -8.12 14.77
C THR A 274 18.72 -6.71 14.49
N LYS A 275 17.93 -6.14 15.42
CA LYS A 275 17.52 -4.74 15.32
C LYS A 275 18.71 -3.79 15.22
N GLU A 276 19.78 -4.07 15.96
CA GLU A 276 21.00 -3.26 15.92
C GLU A 276 21.67 -3.30 14.54
N ASP A 277 21.86 -4.48 13.96
CA ASP A 277 22.49 -4.64 12.64
C ASP A 277 21.65 -4.01 11.53
N ILE A 278 20.32 -4.12 11.62
CA ILE A 278 19.40 -3.46 10.69
C ILE A 278 19.53 -1.94 10.80
N LEU A 279 19.45 -1.40 12.02
CA LEU A 279 19.47 0.04 12.27
C LEU A 279 20.84 0.69 11.97
N LYS A 280 21.92 -0.09 11.91
CA LYS A 280 23.23 0.38 11.44
C LYS A 280 23.15 1.07 10.07
N TYR A 281 22.25 0.62 9.20
CA TYR A 281 22.08 1.15 7.84
C TYR A 281 21.03 2.25 7.72
N LYS A 282 20.51 2.75 8.84
CA LYS A 282 19.53 3.86 8.87
C LYS A 282 20.10 5.15 8.29
N THR A 283 21.42 5.34 8.37
CA THR A 283 22.12 6.49 7.79
C THR A 283 23.47 6.06 7.22
N GLY A 284 23.96 6.81 6.23
CA GLY A 284 25.30 6.62 5.69
C GLY A 284 25.38 5.48 4.67
N ASP A 285 26.54 4.83 4.61
CA ASP A 285 26.82 3.80 3.61
C ASP A 285 26.01 2.52 3.84
N THR A 286 25.62 1.89 2.74
CA THR A 286 24.76 0.71 2.71
C THR A 286 25.37 -0.28 1.72
N PRO A 287 25.21 -1.59 1.94
CA PRO A 287 25.63 -2.59 0.96
C PRO A 287 24.87 -2.44 -0.36
N LYS A 288 25.44 -3.00 -1.44
CA LYS A 288 24.84 -3.00 -2.79
C LYS A 288 23.46 -3.66 -2.79
N ARG A 289 23.31 -4.77 -2.06
CA ARG A 289 22.03 -5.42 -1.80
C ARG A 289 21.85 -5.73 -0.33
N LEU A 290 20.69 -5.36 0.22
CA LEU A 290 20.37 -5.52 1.63
C LEU A 290 19.16 -6.45 1.80
N LEU A 291 19.37 -7.56 2.51
CA LEU A 291 18.33 -8.49 2.91
C LEU A 291 18.13 -8.39 4.42
N GLY A 292 17.04 -7.74 4.85
CA GLY A 292 16.72 -7.59 6.27
C GLY A 292 15.67 -8.59 6.71
N ILE A 293 16.06 -9.54 7.57
CA ILE A 293 15.18 -10.60 8.09
C ILE A 293 15.19 -10.53 9.63
N PRO A 294 14.36 -9.65 10.24
CA PRO A 294 14.27 -9.52 11.69
C PRO A 294 14.02 -10.87 12.37
N GLN A 295 14.45 -11.00 13.62
CA GLN A 295 14.39 -12.23 14.42
C GLN A 295 12.95 -12.63 14.85
N VAL A 296 12.07 -12.84 13.87
CA VAL A 296 10.67 -13.22 14.04
C VAL A 296 10.14 -13.96 12.81
N LEU A 297 9.26 -14.93 13.03
CA LEU A 297 8.79 -15.81 11.96
C LEU A 297 7.81 -15.14 10.99
N MET A 298 6.78 -14.46 11.49
CA MET A 298 5.59 -14.14 10.69
C MET A 298 5.30 -12.65 10.56
N THR A 299 5.21 -11.93 11.69
CA THR A 299 4.93 -10.49 11.75
C THR A 299 5.84 -9.85 12.79
N LEU A 300 6.19 -8.58 12.65
CA LEU A 300 6.97 -7.88 13.69
C LEU A 300 6.27 -7.90 15.06
N GLN A 301 4.95 -7.62 15.09
CA GLN A 301 4.22 -7.43 16.36
C GLN A 301 2.83 -8.06 16.44
N GLN A 302 2.07 -8.19 15.35
CA GLN A 302 0.67 -8.63 15.44
C GLN A 302 0.49 -10.03 16.03
N SER A 303 1.26 -11.01 15.55
CA SER A 303 1.16 -12.43 15.93
C SER A 303 1.78 -12.77 17.29
N ARG A 304 2.06 -11.78 18.14
CA ARG A 304 2.60 -12.01 19.49
C ARG A 304 1.53 -12.51 20.46
N ASN A 305 1.94 -13.38 21.37
CA ASN A 305 1.12 -13.99 22.42
C ASN A 305 -0.05 -14.84 21.85
N VAL A 306 0.32 -15.93 21.16
CA VAL A 306 -0.61 -16.77 20.38
C VAL A 306 -1.74 -17.38 21.22
N GLU A 307 -1.54 -17.63 22.53
CA GLU A 307 -2.58 -18.18 23.41
C GLU A 307 -3.75 -17.21 23.67
N ARG A 308 -3.49 -15.90 23.63
CA ARG A 308 -4.53 -14.86 23.82
C ARG A 308 -5.08 -14.31 22.52
N SER A 309 -4.41 -14.54 21.39
CA SER A 309 -4.76 -13.95 20.10
C SER A 309 -5.98 -14.58 19.41
N VAL A 310 -6.71 -15.51 20.04
CA VAL A 310 -7.81 -16.28 19.40
C VAL A 310 -9.22 -15.86 19.87
N GLN A 311 -9.41 -14.65 20.40
CA GLN A 311 -10.76 -14.21 20.79
C GLN A 311 -11.49 -13.49 19.66
N TYR A 312 -12.23 -14.24 18.85
CA TYR A 312 -13.19 -13.72 17.87
C TYR A 312 -14.31 -12.97 18.60
N GLN A 313 -14.15 -11.65 18.70
CA GLN A 313 -15.13 -10.79 19.35
C GLN A 313 -15.53 -9.69 18.39
N VAL A 314 -16.83 -9.42 18.27
CA VAL A 314 -17.34 -8.50 17.24
C VAL A 314 -17.75 -7.14 17.78
N THR A 315 -17.88 -6.96 19.09
CA THR A 315 -18.27 -5.70 19.72
C THR A 315 -17.19 -5.17 20.65
N ARG A 316 -17.21 -3.85 20.86
CA ARG A 316 -16.24 -3.11 21.66
C ARG A 316 -16.04 -3.66 23.07
N GLU A 317 -17.09 -4.08 23.77
CA GLU A 317 -17.00 -4.46 25.21
C GLU A 317 -16.16 -5.71 25.45
N LYS A 318 -15.93 -6.49 24.40
CA LYS A 318 -15.19 -7.75 24.44
C LYS A 318 -13.81 -7.65 23.80
N GLN A 319 -13.42 -6.45 23.38
CA GLN A 319 -12.16 -6.19 22.69
C GLN A 319 -11.05 -5.89 23.69
N GLU A 320 -9.86 -6.39 23.39
CA GLU A 320 -8.67 -5.95 24.08
C GLU A 320 -8.31 -4.51 23.67
N ASN A 321 -8.00 -3.67 24.65
CA ASN A 321 -7.55 -2.31 24.37
C ASN A 321 -6.16 -2.32 23.71
N PRO A 322 -5.89 -1.43 22.75
CA PRO A 322 -4.55 -1.26 22.20
C PRO A 322 -3.49 -1.04 23.29
N PHE A 323 -2.29 -1.59 23.08
CA PHE A 323 -1.09 -1.43 23.92
C PHE A 323 -1.12 -2.13 25.30
N THR A 324 -2.05 -3.06 25.54
CA THR A 324 -2.11 -3.83 26.81
C THR A 324 -1.26 -5.09 26.79
N ILE A 325 -1.05 -5.71 25.63
CA ILE A 325 -0.09 -6.82 25.50
C ILE A 325 1.27 -6.25 25.14
N PRO A 326 2.33 -6.57 25.91
CA PRO A 326 3.69 -6.16 25.60
C PRO A 326 4.08 -6.50 24.16
N PHE A 327 4.78 -5.59 23.50
CA PHE A 327 5.40 -5.85 22.19
C PHE A 327 6.51 -6.89 22.31
N ASN A 328 6.79 -7.60 21.22
CA ASN A 328 8.01 -8.39 21.09
C ASN A 328 9.22 -7.48 21.31
N GLU A 329 10.10 -7.88 22.22
CA GLU A 329 11.31 -7.13 22.55
C GLU A 329 12.32 -7.16 21.39
N ASN A 330 13.19 -6.15 21.34
CA ASN A 330 14.27 -6.05 20.34
C ASN A 330 13.82 -6.13 18.87
N MET A 331 12.55 -5.85 18.57
CA MET A 331 12.05 -5.79 17.20
C MET A 331 12.15 -4.36 16.62
N PRO A 332 12.60 -4.21 15.35
CA PRO A 332 12.43 -2.95 14.63
C PRO A 332 10.95 -2.68 14.36
N THR A 333 10.57 -1.42 14.16
CA THR A 333 9.24 -1.02 13.68
C THR A 333 9.20 -0.96 12.14
N LEU A 334 8.01 -0.89 11.53
CA LEU A 334 7.92 -0.67 10.08
C LEU A 334 8.61 0.63 9.66
N LYS A 335 8.54 1.67 10.51
CA LYS A 335 9.29 2.90 10.32
C LYS A 335 10.80 2.67 10.31
N ASP A 336 11.34 1.95 11.30
CA ASP A 336 12.76 1.61 11.38
C ASP A 336 13.24 0.89 10.10
N LEU A 337 12.47 -0.09 9.63
CA LEU A 337 12.77 -0.83 8.40
C LEU A 337 12.71 0.07 7.16
N SER A 338 11.74 0.99 7.11
CA SER A 338 11.55 1.91 5.98
C SER A 338 12.63 2.98 5.91
N GLU A 339 13.12 3.48 7.04
CA GLU A 339 14.26 4.41 7.09
C GLU A 339 15.52 3.77 6.50
N VAL A 340 15.80 2.52 6.87
CA VAL A 340 16.92 1.74 6.31
C VAL A 340 16.74 1.50 4.81
N GLY A 341 15.56 1.05 4.40
CA GLY A 341 15.26 0.77 3.00
C GLY A 341 15.38 2.01 2.11
N ILE A 342 14.77 3.12 2.52
CA ILE A 342 14.87 4.40 1.78
C ILE A 342 16.32 4.90 1.76
N ASN A 343 17.10 4.75 2.85
CA ASN A 343 18.50 5.15 2.86
C ASN A 343 19.35 4.37 1.84
N ALA A 344 19.07 3.08 1.65
CA ALA A 344 19.77 2.26 0.65
C ALA A 344 19.35 2.63 -0.79
N LEU A 345 18.06 2.90 -1.02
CA LEU A 345 17.52 3.19 -2.36
C LEU A 345 17.84 4.61 -2.86
N GLN A 346 17.85 5.61 -1.97
CA GLN A 346 17.94 7.02 -2.35
C GLN A 346 19.26 7.42 -3.03
N LYS A 347 20.28 6.56 -2.99
CA LYS A 347 21.63 6.86 -3.52
C LYS A 347 21.68 6.86 -5.05
N ASN A 348 20.68 6.26 -5.71
CA ASN A 348 20.64 6.20 -7.15
C ASN A 348 20.15 7.52 -7.74
N GLU A 349 21.01 8.19 -8.52
CA GLU A 349 20.70 9.48 -9.14
C GLU A 349 19.53 9.42 -10.13
N LYS A 350 19.22 8.24 -10.69
CA LYS A 350 18.06 8.01 -11.56
C LYS A 350 16.74 7.90 -10.77
N GLY A 351 16.83 7.87 -9.44
CA GLY A 351 15.70 7.70 -8.52
C GLY A 351 15.42 6.23 -8.21
N PHE A 352 14.30 5.98 -7.54
CA PHE A 352 13.95 4.64 -7.06
C PHE A 352 12.44 4.35 -7.05
N PHE A 353 12.12 3.07 -6.96
CA PHE A 353 10.81 2.57 -6.58
C PHE A 353 10.88 1.90 -5.20
N ALA A 354 9.95 2.23 -4.30
CA ALA A 354 9.81 1.56 -3.01
C ALA A 354 8.37 1.11 -2.79
N LEU A 355 8.20 -0.16 -2.47
CA LEU A 355 6.99 -0.66 -1.81
C LEU A 355 7.23 -0.73 -0.31
N ILE A 356 6.40 -0.06 0.48
CA ILE A 356 6.34 -0.21 1.93
C ILE A 356 4.98 -0.82 2.28
N HIS A 357 5.00 -1.97 2.96
CA HIS A 357 3.82 -2.79 3.16
C HIS A 357 3.56 -3.04 4.65
N CYS A 358 2.39 -2.62 5.13
CA CYS A 358 1.84 -3.00 6.42
C CYS A 358 0.79 -4.10 6.22
N GLY A 359 1.19 -5.35 6.35
CA GLY A 359 0.29 -6.49 6.13
C GLY A 359 -0.48 -6.95 7.38
N SER A 360 0.01 -6.57 8.56
CA SER A 360 -0.55 -7.03 9.83
C SER A 360 -1.97 -6.52 10.15
N VAL A 361 -2.43 -5.45 9.50
CA VAL A 361 -3.79 -4.92 9.69
C VAL A 361 -4.83 -5.92 9.20
N ASP A 362 -4.61 -6.52 8.03
CA ASP A 362 -5.42 -7.61 7.48
C ASP A 362 -5.54 -8.77 8.47
N TRP A 363 -4.42 -9.22 9.02
CA TRP A 363 -4.38 -10.35 9.95
C TRP A 363 -5.10 -10.02 11.27
N ALA A 364 -4.94 -8.80 11.78
CA ALA A 364 -5.68 -8.33 12.93
C ALA A 364 -7.19 -8.30 12.64
N CYS A 365 -7.60 -7.83 11.46
CA CYS A 365 -9.01 -7.78 11.06
C CYS A 365 -9.62 -9.17 10.82
N HIS A 366 -8.88 -10.12 10.24
CA HIS A 366 -9.31 -11.52 10.12
C HIS A 366 -9.65 -12.15 11.49
N LEU A 367 -8.87 -11.79 12.52
CA LEU A 367 -9.09 -12.25 13.89
C LEU A 367 -10.01 -11.32 14.70
N ASN A 368 -10.58 -10.27 14.08
CA ASN A 368 -11.38 -9.25 14.73
C ASN A 368 -10.69 -8.61 15.96
N GLN A 369 -9.39 -8.33 15.87
CA GLN A 369 -8.56 -7.77 16.93
C GLN A 369 -8.40 -6.25 16.76
N ALA A 370 -9.37 -5.45 17.22
CA ALA A 370 -9.30 -4.00 17.09
C ALA A 370 -8.09 -3.40 17.83
N GLY A 371 -7.71 -3.98 18.98
CA GLY A 371 -6.51 -3.61 19.73
C GLY A 371 -5.24 -3.66 18.88
N ARG A 372 -4.98 -4.82 18.28
CA ARG A 372 -3.85 -5.06 17.36
C ARG A 372 -3.93 -4.19 16.11
N MET A 373 -5.12 -4.09 15.51
CA MET A 373 -5.34 -3.27 14.32
C MET A 373 -4.91 -1.81 14.54
N VAL A 374 -5.26 -1.21 15.68
CA VAL A 374 -4.86 0.17 16.02
C VAL A 374 -3.35 0.30 16.22
N GLU A 375 -2.69 -0.70 16.83
CA GLU A 375 -1.23 -0.71 16.99
C GLU A 375 -0.52 -0.71 15.64
N GLU A 376 -0.94 -1.56 14.70
CA GLU A 376 -0.34 -1.68 13.37
C GLU A 376 -0.63 -0.46 12.50
N ILE A 377 -1.84 0.13 12.58
CA ILE A 377 -2.15 1.41 11.91
C ILE A 377 -1.30 2.55 12.48
N LYS A 378 -1.04 2.56 13.79
CA LYS A 378 -0.16 3.57 14.40
C LYS A 378 1.26 3.50 13.81
N ASP A 379 1.86 2.31 13.76
CA ASP A 379 3.21 2.13 13.18
C ASP A 379 3.24 2.53 11.69
N PHE A 380 2.18 2.18 10.95
CA PHE A 380 2.03 2.62 9.57
C PHE A 380 1.95 4.16 9.44
N ASN A 381 1.13 4.82 10.25
CA ASN A 381 0.99 6.28 10.24
C ASN A 381 2.34 6.96 10.53
N GLU A 382 3.09 6.49 11.53
CA GLU A 382 4.44 6.99 11.84
C GLU A 382 5.44 6.75 10.70
N THR A 383 5.23 5.70 9.91
CA THR A 383 6.01 5.42 8.70
C THR A 383 5.66 6.40 7.58
N VAL A 384 4.38 6.74 7.38
CA VAL A 384 3.95 7.74 6.39
C VAL A 384 4.53 9.11 6.73
N ASP A 385 4.47 9.51 8.00
CA ASP A 385 5.06 10.76 8.48
C ASP A 385 6.57 10.83 8.19
N PHE A 386 7.28 9.73 8.44
CA PHE A 386 8.70 9.62 8.07
C PHE A 386 8.92 9.83 6.57
N VAL A 387 8.12 9.18 5.70
CA VAL A 387 8.30 9.32 4.26
C VAL A 387 8.02 10.76 3.80
N VAL A 388 6.97 11.40 4.34
CA VAL A 388 6.67 12.81 4.08
C VAL A 388 7.84 13.71 4.49
N ASP A 389 8.41 13.49 5.67
CA ASP A 389 9.58 14.22 6.16
C ASP A 389 10.81 13.99 5.27
N TRP A 390 11.02 12.75 4.83
CA TRP A 390 12.10 12.41 3.90
C TRP A 390 11.93 13.13 2.56
N VAL A 391 10.73 13.15 1.96
CA VAL A 391 10.50 13.86 0.70
C VAL A 391 10.79 15.35 0.86
N ASN A 392 10.33 15.97 1.95
CA ASN A 392 10.55 17.39 2.22
C ASN A 392 12.03 17.75 2.46
N LYS A 393 12.83 16.81 3.00
CA LYS A 393 14.23 17.05 3.40
C LYS A 393 15.24 16.63 2.35
N ASN A 394 14.99 15.52 1.65
CA ASN A 394 15.95 14.80 0.83
C ASN A 394 15.57 14.75 -0.67
N SER A 395 14.33 15.11 -1.02
CA SER A 395 13.87 15.22 -2.41
C SER A 395 12.92 16.42 -2.54
N ASN A 396 11.87 16.32 -3.36
CA ASN A 396 10.79 17.29 -3.48
C ASN A 396 9.55 16.66 -4.15
N TRP A 397 8.40 17.31 -4.00
CA TRP A 397 7.12 16.84 -4.55
C TRP A 397 6.98 16.99 -6.08
N MET A 398 7.90 17.66 -6.79
CA MET A 398 7.85 17.71 -8.27
C MET A 398 8.38 16.43 -8.91
N GLU A 399 9.31 15.75 -8.24
CA GLU A 399 9.97 14.53 -8.73
C GLU A 399 9.63 13.25 -7.95
N THR A 400 8.94 13.38 -6.82
CA THR A 400 8.51 12.25 -5.97
C THR A 400 7.00 12.10 -5.92
N MET A 401 6.53 10.88 -6.16
CA MET A 401 5.15 10.45 -5.96
C MET A 401 5.08 9.55 -4.72
N LEU A 402 4.19 9.91 -3.78
CA LEU A 402 3.82 9.08 -2.63
C LEU A 402 2.36 8.67 -2.74
N ILE A 403 2.11 7.36 -2.77
CA ILE A 403 0.76 6.78 -2.74
C ILE A 403 0.56 6.07 -1.40
N VAL A 404 -0.55 6.33 -0.72
CA VAL A 404 -1.00 5.64 0.49
C VAL A 404 -2.37 5.01 0.21
N THR A 405 -2.46 3.68 0.32
CA THR A 405 -3.67 2.94 -0.05
C THR A 405 -3.78 1.58 0.63
N ALA A 406 -4.83 0.83 0.31
CA ALA A 406 -5.02 -0.57 0.69
C ALA A 406 -5.18 -1.50 -0.52
N SER A 407 -4.98 -2.79 -0.29
CA SER A 407 -5.21 -3.88 -1.25
C SER A 407 -6.70 -4.24 -1.40
N HIS A 408 -7.41 -4.30 -0.27
CA HIS A 408 -8.83 -4.61 -0.07
C HIS A 408 -9.18 -4.27 1.40
N GLU A 409 -10.46 -4.36 1.78
CA GLU A 409 -10.92 -4.17 3.16
C GLU A 409 -11.12 -5.53 3.84
N THR A 410 -10.79 -5.63 5.14
CA THR A 410 -10.98 -6.86 5.93
C THR A 410 -11.77 -6.63 7.20
N GLY A 411 -12.65 -7.59 7.52
CA GLY A 411 -13.46 -7.60 8.74
C GLY A 411 -14.85 -6.96 8.58
N TYR A 412 -15.07 -6.24 7.48
CA TYR A 412 -16.28 -5.46 7.22
C TYR A 412 -16.67 -4.61 8.43
N LEU A 413 -15.73 -3.76 8.86
CA LEU A 413 -15.86 -2.96 10.08
C LEU A 413 -16.90 -1.85 9.88
N THR A 414 -17.87 -1.74 10.77
CA THR A 414 -18.91 -0.69 10.75
C THR A 414 -19.05 -0.03 12.11
N GLY A 415 -19.84 1.04 12.19
CA GLY A 415 -20.37 1.54 13.46
C GLY A 415 -21.23 0.51 14.22
N PRO A 416 -21.58 0.81 15.49
CA PRO A 416 -22.47 -0.04 16.26
C PRO A 416 -23.84 -0.13 15.58
N LYS A 417 -24.58 -1.22 15.83
CA LYS A 417 -25.91 -1.43 15.25
C LYS A 417 -26.85 -0.31 15.69
N GLN A 418 -27.22 0.58 14.77
CA GLN A 418 -28.41 1.41 14.93
C GLN A 418 -29.64 0.60 14.52
N ASN A 419 -30.86 1.03 14.89
CA ASN A 419 -32.13 0.32 14.64
C ASN A 419 -32.49 0.08 13.15
N ASN A 420 -31.53 0.13 12.24
CA ASN A 420 -31.66 -0.17 10.82
C ASN A 420 -31.22 -1.62 10.51
N ASN A 421 -31.63 -2.10 9.33
CA ASN A 421 -31.20 -3.37 8.75
C ASN A 421 -30.01 -3.22 7.78
N SER A 422 -29.32 -2.07 7.76
CA SER A 422 -28.17 -1.82 6.86
C SER A 422 -26.94 -1.32 7.63
N PRO A 423 -26.07 -2.22 8.12
CA PRO A 423 -24.86 -1.85 8.84
C PRO A 423 -23.85 -1.06 8.01
N ALA A 424 -23.91 -1.17 6.67
CA ALA A 424 -22.92 -0.61 5.75
C ALA A 424 -22.66 0.90 5.96
N THR A 425 -23.69 1.65 6.37
CA THR A 425 -23.61 3.11 6.56
C THR A 425 -23.47 3.54 8.02
N ASN A 426 -23.38 2.61 8.98
CA ASN A 426 -23.30 2.98 10.39
C ASN A 426 -21.92 3.61 10.67
N PRO A 427 -21.87 4.85 11.19
CA PRO A 427 -20.60 5.52 11.45
C PRO A 427 -19.94 4.96 12.71
N ILE A 428 -18.61 4.92 12.72
CA ILE A 428 -17.85 4.71 13.96
C ILE A 428 -18.20 5.85 14.93
N VAL A 429 -18.52 5.51 16.17
CA VAL A 429 -18.91 6.52 17.17
C VAL A 429 -17.75 6.75 18.12
N ASN A 430 -17.16 7.94 18.05
CA ASN A 430 -16.13 8.37 18.97
C ASN A 430 -16.65 8.36 20.41
N VAL A 431 -15.85 7.82 21.33
CA VAL A 431 -16.11 7.88 22.77
C VAL A 431 -15.22 8.94 23.40
N LYS A 432 -13.91 8.65 23.48
CA LYS A 432 -12.87 9.60 23.85
C LYS A 432 -11.51 9.07 23.40
N LYS A 433 -10.53 9.97 23.29
CA LYS A 433 -9.12 9.60 23.04
C LYS A 433 -8.66 8.57 24.06
N GLY A 434 -8.00 7.51 23.59
CA GLY A 434 -7.50 6.41 24.42
C GLY A 434 -8.54 5.37 24.82
N GLU A 435 -9.80 5.50 24.39
CA GLU A 435 -10.79 4.44 24.48
C GLU A 435 -11.22 3.98 23.10
N LEU A 436 -11.40 2.67 22.94
CA LEU A 436 -11.93 2.13 21.69
C LEU A 436 -13.28 2.81 21.38
N PRO A 437 -13.49 3.29 20.14
CA PRO A 437 -14.78 3.78 19.69
C PRO A 437 -15.86 2.71 19.79
N GLU A 438 -17.13 3.09 19.65
CA GLU A 438 -18.18 2.09 19.37
C GLU A 438 -18.09 1.67 17.90
N PHE A 439 -18.03 0.36 17.68
CA PHE A 439 -17.90 -0.26 16.36
C PHE A 439 -18.44 -1.69 16.39
N ARG A 440 -18.46 -2.32 15.21
CA ARG A 440 -18.75 -3.73 15.04
C ARG A 440 -17.98 -4.33 13.86
N PHE A 441 -17.33 -5.47 14.09
CA PHE A 441 -16.91 -6.35 12.99
C PHE A 441 -18.09 -7.18 12.49
N ASN A 442 -18.16 -7.41 11.18
CA ASN A 442 -19.26 -8.17 10.57
C ASN A 442 -18.81 -9.40 9.79
N SER A 443 -17.50 -9.62 9.68
CA SER A 443 -16.89 -10.72 8.93
C SER A 443 -15.54 -11.07 9.53
N GLU A 444 -15.07 -12.28 9.28
CA GLU A 444 -13.66 -12.69 9.45
C GLU A 444 -12.95 -12.79 8.08
N ASN A 445 -13.60 -12.36 7.00
CA ASN A 445 -13.09 -12.36 5.64
C ASN A 445 -12.95 -10.93 5.11
N HIS A 446 -12.33 -10.80 3.94
CA HIS A 446 -12.29 -9.55 3.20
C HIS A 446 -13.71 -9.11 2.77
N SER A 447 -13.81 -7.87 2.33
CA SER A 447 -14.98 -7.32 1.66
C SER A 447 -14.63 -6.55 0.39
N ASN A 448 -15.63 -6.37 -0.45
CA ASN A 448 -15.62 -5.56 -1.67
C ASN A 448 -15.97 -4.09 -1.39
N GLN A 449 -15.81 -3.61 -0.15
CA GLN A 449 -15.88 -2.17 0.09
C GLN A 449 -14.80 -1.43 -0.70
N LEU A 450 -15.12 -0.25 -1.20
CA LEU A 450 -14.09 0.62 -1.77
C LEU A 450 -13.08 1.00 -0.68
N VAL A 451 -11.81 0.94 -1.03
CA VAL A 451 -10.71 1.30 -0.13
C VAL A 451 -10.23 2.73 -0.39
N PRO A 452 -9.76 3.46 0.63
CA PRO A 452 -9.22 4.81 0.42
C PRO A 452 -7.93 4.80 -0.41
N PHE A 453 -7.74 5.84 -1.22
CA PHE A 453 -6.52 6.13 -1.96
C PHE A 453 -6.12 7.59 -1.78
N TYR A 454 -4.88 7.82 -1.36
CA TYR A 454 -4.31 9.14 -1.16
C TYR A 454 -3.00 9.26 -1.92
N CYS A 455 -2.78 10.36 -2.63
CA CYS A 455 -1.57 10.59 -3.41
C CYS A 455 -1.06 12.03 -3.26
N ASN A 456 0.25 12.17 -3.03
CA ASN A 456 0.94 13.46 -3.01
C ASN A 456 2.14 13.46 -3.97
N GLY A 457 2.41 14.63 -4.55
CA GLY A 457 3.35 14.83 -5.65
C GLY A 457 2.69 15.45 -6.89
N GLU A 458 3.42 16.26 -7.64
CA GLU A 458 2.92 16.96 -8.84
C GLU A 458 2.31 15.98 -9.85
N LYS A 459 2.96 14.81 -10.02
CA LYS A 459 2.54 13.78 -10.97
C LYS A 459 1.32 12.96 -10.52
N CYS A 460 0.85 13.12 -9.28
CA CYS A 460 -0.41 12.50 -8.84
C CYS A 460 -1.63 13.11 -9.54
N ASN A 461 -1.48 14.27 -10.22
CA ASN A 461 -2.54 14.87 -11.02
C ASN A 461 -3.10 13.93 -12.10
N ILE A 462 -2.30 12.95 -12.56
CA ILE A 462 -2.75 11.94 -13.52
C ILE A 462 -3.97 11.15 -13.00
N PHE A 463 -4.09 10.94 -11.69
CA PHE A 463 -5.19 10.17 -11.10
C PHE A 463 -6.54 10.86 -11.21
N SER A 464 -6.58 12.18 -11.47
CA SER A 464 -7.84 12.87 -11.79
C SER A 464 -8.48 12.39 -13.10
N PHE A 465 -7.70 11.78 -14.00
CA PHE A 465 -8.23 11.17 -15.22
C PHE A 465 -8.70 9.71 -15.02
N PHE A 466 -8.19 9.04 -13.99
CA PHE A 466 -8.54 7.65 -13.66
C PHE A 466 -9.69 7.55 -12.65
N ALA A 467 -9.92 8.59 -11.85
CA ALA A 467 -11.08 8.67 -10.95
C ALA A 467 -12.35 9.06 -11.74
N ASP A 468 -12.76 8.21 -12.66
CA ASP A 468 -13.86 8.45 -13.62
C ASP A 468 -15.15 7.65 -13.30
N GLU A 469 -15.09 6.71 -12.35
CA GLU A 469 -16.25 6.00 -11.82
C GLU A 469 -16.85 6.73 -10.62
N TYR A 470 -18.14 6.51 -10.31
CA TYR A 470 -18.85 7.24 -9.25
C TYR A 470 -19.61 6.31 -8.30
N ASP A 471 -19.35 6.46 -7.00
CA ASP A 471 -20.08 5.82 -5.91
C ASP A 471 -20.92 6.86 -5.16
N PHE A 472 -22.17 6.54 -4.85
CA PHE A 472 -23.08 7.53 -4.29
C PHE A 472 -22.75 7.96 -2.84
N MET A 473 -21.90 7.22 -2.12
CA MET A 473 -21.44 7.57 -0.77
C MET A 473 -19.98 8.03 -0.75
N ARG A 474 -19.14 7.53 -1.64
CA ARG A 474 -17.69 7.77 -1.68
C ARG A 474 -17.26 8.77 -2.75
N GLY A 475 -18.15 9.17 -3.65
CA GLY A 475 -17.85 10.07 -4.76
C GLY A 475 -17.06 9.38 -5.87
N TYR A 476 -16.19 10.15 -6.53
CA TYR A 476 -15.36 9.61 -7.61
C TYR A 476 -14.35 8.59 -7.09
N TYR A 477 -14.24 7.47 -7.79
CA TYR A 477 -13.31 6.40 -7.46
C TYR A 477 -12.66 5.85 -8.73
N MET A 478 -11.58 5.11 -8.54
CA MET A 478 -10.76 4.53 -9.60
C MET A 478 -10.62 3.01 -9.42
N ASN A 479 -9.99 2.33 -10.35
CA ASN A 479 -9.67 0.92 -10.25
C ASN A 479 -8.24 0.72 -9.70
N ASN A 480 -8.03 -0.24 -8.78
CA ASN A 480 -6.68 -0.46 -8.23
C ASN A 480 -5.60 -0.83 -9.27
N SER A 481 -5.97 -1.32 -10.45
CA SER A 481 -5.03 -1.57 -11.55
C SER A 481 -4.47 -0.29 -12.18
N GLU A 482 -5.15 0.84 -12.01
CA GLU A 482 -4.75 2.11 -12.62
C GLU A 482 -3.56 2.74 -11.93
N ILE A 483 -3.18 2.30 -10.72
CA ILE A 483 -1.93 2.68 -10.05
C ILE A 483 -0.73 2.39 -10.96
N ALA A 484 -0.55 1.13 -11.35
CA ALA A 484 0.55 0.75 -12.22
C ALA A 484 0.41 1.30 -13.63
N GLN A 485 -0.81 1.40 -14.17
CA GLN A 485 -1.02 2.00 -15.51
C GLN A 485 -0.57 3.47 -15.53
N ALA A 486 -0.95 4.25 -14.51
CA ALA A 486 -0.53 5.64 -14.37
C ALA A 486 0.99 5.78 -14.26
N ILE A 487 1.64 4.97 -13.42
CA ILE A 487 3.09 5.02 -13.24
C ILE A 487 3.82 4.58 -14.53
N PHE A 488 3.34 3.55 -15.21
CA PHE A 488 3.86 3.13 -16.52
C PHE A 488 3.79 4.26 -17.55
N LEU A 489 2.65 4.95 -17.65
CA LEU A 489 2.50 6.11 -18.55
C LEU A 489 3.48 7.24 -18.20
N LEU A 490 3.63 7.56 -16.91
CA LEU A 490 4.54 8.62 -16.44
C LEU A 490 6.02 8.29 -16.69
N TRP A 491 6.36 7.01 -16.74
CA TRP A 491 7.69 6.51 -17.09
C TRP A 491 7.85 6.14 -18.58
N GLY A 492 6.87 6.50 -19.42
CA GLY A 492 6.99 6.43 -20.88
C GLY A 492 6.76 5.06 -21.51
N LYS A 493 5.95 4.20 -20.88
CA LYS A 493 5.55 2.89 -21.42
C LYS A 493 4.25 2.94 -22.21
#